data_AF-A0A0R1UUL9-F1
#
_entry.id   AF-A0A0R1UUL9-F1
#
_cell.length_a   1.000
_cell.length_b   1.000
_cell.length_c   1.000
_cell.angle_alpha   90.00
_cell.angle_beta   90.00
_cell.angle_gamma   90.00
#
_symmetry.space_group_name_H-M   'P 1'
#
loop_
_entity.id
_entity.type
_entity.pdbx_description
1 polymer ?
#
loop_
_entity_poly.entity_id
_entity_poly.type
_entity_poly.pdbx_seq_one_letter_code
_entity_poly.pdbx_strand_id
1 'polypeptide(L)'
;MNQNNTRTKIIALTIQKIQQGQLQQLSLRNLSQQLNLTTGAFYKHFKNKDDLFYVVSEKLSHRLYAEISPAVVASLPQDPVKALLILGDQLLDYFINEPQVIDFLFFNPSVRTSYPAASPTSDKFQFLKLTKTVVAAVTRTEHTTVSEHVLFIQIWSFIQGYGILLKNKIVTKDYHLLEQTLNKLLKGGSYE
;
A
#
# COMPACT_ATOMS: atom_id res chain seq x y z
N MET A 1 -13.16 -4.40 -30.77
CA MET A 1 -12.61 -3.79 -29.54
C MET A 1 -11.18 -4.26 -29.37
N ASN A 2 -10.19 -3.36 -29.29
CA ASN A 2 -8.77 -3.72 -29.24
C ASN A 2 -8.45 -4.45 -27.91
N GLN A 3 -7.62 -5.51 -27.91
CA GLN A 3 -7.40 -6.37 -26.72
C GLN A 3 -6.91 -5.59 -25.49
N ASN A 4 -6.05 -4.59 -25.68
CA ASN A 4 -5.55 -3.73 -24.61
C ASN A 4 -6.65 -2.87 -23.97
N ASN A 5 -7.71 -2.52 -24.70
CA ASN A 5 -8.81 -1.72 -24.17
C ASN A 5 -9.66 -2.55 -23.19
N THR A 6 -9.92 -3.82 -23.50
CA THR A 6 -10.72 -4.71 -22.62
C THR A 6 -10.02 -4.97 -21.29
N ARG A 7 -8.72 -5.26 -21.29
CA ARG A 7 -7.95 -5.48 -20.05
C ARG A 7 -8.01 -4.24 -19.14
N THR A 8 -7.80 -3.06 -19.69
CA THR A 8 -7.86 -1.79 -18.95
C THR A 8 -9.25 -1.53 -18.39
N LYS A 9 -10.32 -1.81 -19.14
CA LYS A 9 -11.71 -1.69 -18.65
C LYS A 9 -12.01 -2.62 -17.48
N ILE A 10 -11.54 -3.87 -17.53
CA ILE A 10 -11.68 -4.82 -16.41
C ILE A 10 -10.99 -4.29 -15.16
N ILE A 11 -9.74 -3.81 -15.28
CA ILE A 11 -8.98 -3.23 -14.16
C ILE A 11 -9.71 -2.00 -13.60
N ALA A 12 -10.11 -1.07 -14.46
CA ALA A 12 -10.78 0.17 -14.06
C ALA A 12 -12.11 -0.09 -13.33
N LEU A 13 -12.94 -0.99 -13.85
CA LEU A 13 -14.19 -1.37 -13.19
C LEU A 13 -13.92 -2.05 -11.84
N THR A 14 -12.88 -2.87 -11.74
CA THR A 14 -12.52 -3.52 -10.48
C THR A 14 -12.07 -2.50 -9.43
N ILE A 15 -11.24 -1.51 -9.82
CA ILE A 15 -10.83 -0.40 -8.95
C ILE A 15 -12.05 0.40 -8.48
N GLN A 16 -12.96 0.74 -9.40
CA GLN A 16 -14.20 1.44 -9.06
C GLN A 16 -15.04 0.67 -8.03
N LYS A 17 -15.17 -0.66 -8.20
CA LYS A 17 -15.91 -1.51 -7.26
C LYS A 17 -15.24 -1.61 -5.90
N ILE A 18 -13.91 -1.61 -5.84
CA ILE A 18 -13.14 -1.52 -4.60
C ILE A 18 -13.44 -0.20 -3.90
N GLN A 19 -13.33 0.94 -4.59
CA GLN A 19 -13.59 2.26 -4.02
C GLN A 19 -15.02 2.40 -3.46
N GLN A 20 -15.98 1.72 -4.09
CA GLN A 20 -17.39 1.69 -3.65
C GLN A 20 -17.67 0.70 -2.51
N GLY A 21 -16.67 -0.05 -2.01
CA GLY A 21 -16.86 -1.08 -0.98
C GLY A 21 -17.64 -2.32 -1.46
N GLN A 22 -17.74 -2.52 -2.77
CA GLN A 22 -18.56 -3.59 -3.39
C GLN A 22 -17.76 -4.87 -3.68
N LEU A 23 -16.64 -5.08 -3.01
CA LEU A 23 -15.73 -6.19 -3.29
C LEU A 23 -16.35 -7.57 -3.03
N GLN A 24 -17.17 -7.69 -1.97
CA GLN A 24 -17.83 -8.94 -1.62
C GLN A 24 -18.84 -9.41 -2.69
N GLN A 25 -19.41 -8.46 -3.45
CA GLN A 25 -20.37 -8.72 -4.53
C GLN A 25 -19.68 -8.96 -5.88
N LEU A 26 -18.35 -8.87 -5.92
CA LEU A 26 -17.57 -8.93 -7.14
C LEU A 26 -17.30 -10.38 -7.55
N SER A 27 -18.10 -10.88 -8.49
CA SER A 27 -17.84 -12.15 -9.20
C SER A 27 -17.31 -11.88 -10.61
N LEU A 28 -16.56 -12.84 -11.18
CA LEU A 28 -16.10 -12.74 -12.58
C LEU A 28 -17.27 -12.61 -13.56
N ARG A 29 -18.39 -13.26 -13.24
CA ARG A 29 -19.64 -13.16 -14.00
C ARG A 29 -20.20 -11.73 -13.96
N ASN A 30 -20.30 -11.12 -12.77
CA ASN A 30 -20.81 -9.76 -12.61
C ASN A 30 -19.93 -8.74 -13.35
N LEU A 31 -18.60 -8.87 -13.24
CA LEU A 31 -17.66 -8.04 -13.98
C LEU A 31 -17.81 -8.18 -15.50
N SER A 32 -17.90 -9.41 -15.99
CA SER A 32 -18.03 -9.68 -17.42
C SER A 32 -19.35 -9.13 -17.97
N GLN A 33 -20.46 -9.32 -17.25
CA GLN A 33 -21.77 -8.79 -17.62
C GLN A 33 -21.78 -7.26 -17.68
N GLN A 34 -21.23 -6.56 -16.68
CA GLN A 34 -21.17 -5.09 -16.67
C GLN A 34 -20.34 -4.51 -17.82
N LEU A 35 -19.40 -5.31 -18.37
CA LEU A 35 -18.58 -4.91 -19.51
C LEU A 35 -19.07 -5.48 -20.85
N ASN A 36 -20.24 -6.14 -20.88
CA ASN A 36 -20.77 -6.86 -22.05
C ASN A 36 -19.75 -7.87 -22.63
N LEU A 37 -19.02 -8.56 -21.76
CA LEU A 37 -18.04 -9.58 -22.10
C LEU A 37 -18.59 -10.98 -21.84
N THR A 38 -18.18 -11.93 -22.67
CA THR A 38 -18.34 -13.35 -22.35
C THR A 38 -17.32 -13.76 -21.29
N THR A 39 -17.62 -14.81 -20.53
CA THR A 39 -16.67 -15.41 -19.58
C THR A 39 -15.36 -15.83 -20.27
N GLY A 40 -15.44 -16.38 -21.49
CA GLY A 40 -14.26 -16.72 -22.29
C GLY A 40 -13.42 -15.51 -22.70
N ALA A 41 -14.04 -14.35 -22.94
CA ALA A 41 -13.30 -13.11 -23.21
C ALA A 41 -12.56 -12.59 -21.98
N PHE A 42 -13.10 -12.76 -20.77
CA PHE A 42 -12.39 -12.44 -19.53
C PHE A 42 -11.13 -13.29 -19.37
N TYR A 43 -11.24 -14.60 -19.57
CA TYR A 43 -10.13 -15.54 -19.39
C TYR A 43 -8.98 -15.35 -20.40
N LYS A 44 -9.19 -14.61 -21.50
CA LYS A 44 -8.10 -14.17 -22.38
C LYS A 44 -7.18 -13.12 -21.73
N HIS A 45 -7.62 -12.46 -20.67
CA HIS A 45 -6.88 -11.38 -20.01
C HIS A 45 -6.40 -11.72 -18.60
N PHE A 46 -7.17 -12.51 -17.86
CA PHE A 46 -6.85 -12.91 -16.49
C PHE A 46 -7.14 -14.39 -16.29
N LYS A 47 -6.18 -15.10 -15.70
CA LYS A 47 -6.31 -16.55 -15.45
C LYS A 47 -7.45 -16.87 -14.50
N ASN A 48 -7.63 -16.02 -13.49
CA ASN A 48 -8.66 -16.14 -12.46
C ASN A 48 -8.85 -14.78 -11.76
N LYS A 49 -9.69 -14.75 -10.73
CA LYS A 49 -9.96 -13.55 -9.93
C LYS A 49 -8.71 -13.06 -9.17
N ASP A 50 -7.87 -13.99 -8.69
CA ASP A 50 -6.65 -13.64 -7.96
C ASP A 50 -5.60 -12.95 -8.84
N ASP A 51 -5.46 -13.39 -10.09
CA ASP A 51 -4.59 -12.76 -11.09
C ASP A 51 -5.04 -11.33 -11.40
N LEU A 52 -6.35 -11.10 -11.53
CA LEU A 52 -6.91 -9.75 -11.63
C LEU A 52 -6.62 -8.92 -10.38
N PHE A 53 -6.84 -9.48 -9.19
CA PHE A 53 -6.65 -8.76 -7.93
C PHE A 53 -5.20 -8.40 -7.67
N TYR A 54 -4.27 -9.27 -8.04
CA TYR A 54 -2.83 -9.01 -8.01
C TYR A 54 -2.48 -7.79 -8.88
N VAL A 55 -2.92 -7.78 -10.15
CA VAL A 55 -2.65 -6.69 -11.10
C VAL A 55 -3.30 -5.38 -10.63
N VAL A 56 -4.51 -5.44 -10.06
CA VAL A 56 -5.17 -4.27 -9.48
C VAL A 56 -4.39 -3.76 -8.27
N SER A 57 -3.86 -4.64 -7.42
CA SER A 57 -3.03 -4.26 -6.27
C SER A 57 -1.73 -3.60 -6.70
N GLU A 58 -1.05 -4.12 -7.73
CA GLU A 58 0.12 -3.49 -8.35
C GLU A 58 -0.23 -2.06 -8.85
N LYS A 59 -1.37 -1.92 -9.53
CA LYS A 59 -1.82 -0.61 -10.04
C LYS A 59 -2.13 0.39 -8.92
N LEU A 60 -2.75 -0.06 -7.83
CA LEU A 60 -3.03 0.76 -6.66
C LEU A 60 -1.73 1.13 -5.92
N SER A 61 -0.79 0.20 -5.79
CA SER A 61 0.56 0.49 -5.25
C SER A 61 1.28 1.56 -6.06
N HIS A 62 1.22 1.49 -7.40
CA HIS A 62 1.76 2.53 -8.28
C HIS A 62 1.05 3.88 -8.10
N ARG A 63 -0.26 3.89 -7.89
CA ARG A 63 -1.02 5.11 -7.63
C ARG A 63 -0.57 5.78 -6.32
N LEU A 64 -0.52 5.02 -5.23
CA LEU A 64 -0.03 5.53 -3.93
C LEU A 64 1.41 6.06 -4.06
N TYR A 65 2.27 5.33 -4.75
CA TYR A 65 3.64 5.78 -5.01
C TYR A 65 3.65 7.10 -5.80
N ALA A 66 2.91 7.21 -6.88
CA ALA A 66 2.89 8.42 -7.70
C ALA A 66 2.38 9.65 -6.94
N GLU A 67 1.42 9.47 -6.03
CA GLU A 67 0.85 10.56 -5.22
C GLU A 67 1.75 10.95 -4.04
N ILE A 68 2.40 9.98 -3.37
CA ILE A 68 3.20 10.21 -2.15
C ILE A 68 4.68 10.50 -2.45
N SER A 69 5.26 9.82 -3.44
CA SER A 69 6.71 9.87 -3.68
C SER A 69 7.28 11.26 -3.96
N PRO A 70 6.61 12.24 -4.61
CA PRO A 70 7.22 13.53 -4.88
C PRO A 70 7.67 14.27 -3.61
N ALA A 71 6.83 14.29 -2.58
CA ALA A 71 7.12 14.96 -1.31
C ALA A 71 8.20 14.20 -0.51
N VAL A 72 8.14 12.87 -0.53
CA VAL A 72 9.11 12.00 0.15
C VAL A 72 10.49 12.12 -0.48
N VAL A 73 10.59 11.98 -1.81
CA VAL A 73 11.86 12.01 -2.56
C VAL A 73 12.52 13.39 -2.49
N ALA A 74 11.74 14.47 -2.42
CA ALA A 74 12.28 15.82 -2.22
C ALA A 74 12.99 15.98 -0.86
N SER A 75 12.50 15.31 0.19
CA SER A 75 13.07 15.41 1.55
C SER A 75 14.18 14.40 1.81
N LEU A 76 14.11 13.22 1.17
CA LEU A 76 14.94 12.06 1.46
C LEU A 76 16.47 12.29 1.44
N PRO A 77 17.06 13.08 0.51
CA PRO A 77 18.51 13.27 0.49
C PRO A 77 19.08 14.09 1.65
N GLN A 78 18.26 14.98 2.23
CA GLN A 78 18.70 15.91 3.28
C GLN A 78 18.24 15.46 4.65
N ASP A 79 17.03 14.90 4.73
CA ASP A 79 16.39 14.53 5.98
C ASP A 79 15.53 13.26 5.79
N PRO A 80 16.14 12.07 5.89
CA PRO A 80 15.42 10.81 5.79
C PRO A 80 14.33 10.63 6.85
N VAL A 81 14.52 11.19 8.05
CA VAL A 81 13.53 11.11 9.14
C VAL A 81 12.30 11.91 8.75
N LYS A 82 12.46 13.13 8.24
CA LYS A 82 11.35 13.91 7.68
C LYS A 82 10.68 13.23 6.50
N ALA A 83 11.45 12.59 5.61
CA ALA A 83 10.89 11.82 4.52
C ALA A 83 10.01 10.65 5.02
N LEU A 84 10.43 9.97 6.09
CA LEU A 84 9.65 8.95 6.77
C LEU A 84 8.37 9.52 7.40
N LEU A 85 8.45 10.68 8.04
CA LEU A 85 7.27 11.37 8.59
C LEU A 85 6.25 11.71 7.51
N ILE A 86 6.69 12.28 6.38
CA ILE A 86 5.82 12.60 5.23
C ILE A 86 5.17 11.32 4.69
N LEU A 87 5.94 10.25 4.51
CA LEU A 87 5.43 8.98 4.01
C LEU A 87 4.35 8.41 4.94
N GLY A 88 4.64 8.37 6.26
CA GLY A 88 3.70 7.89 7.26
C GLY A 88 2.43 8.74 7.31
N ASP A 89 2.58 10.06 7.36
CA ASP A 89 1.46 11.01 7.47
C ASP A 89 0.50 10.90 6.28
N GLN A 90 1.03 10.87 5.06
CA GLN A 90 0.22 10.72 3.85
C GLN A 90 -0.39 9.32 3.74
N LEU A 91 0.29 8.27 4.18
CA LEU A 91 -0.31 6.93 4.24
C LEU A 91 -1.51 6.90 5.20
N LEU A 92 -1.42 7.58 6.35
CA LEU A 92 -2.54 7.69 7.29
C LEU A 92 -3.73 8.46 6.67
N ASP A 93 -3.49 9.46 5.82
CA ASP A 93 -4.58 10.13 5.08
C ASP A 93 -5.33 9.17 4.17
N TYR A 94 -4.65 8.20 3.54
CA TYR A 94 -5.32 7.18 2.76
C TYR A 94 -6.19 6.24 3.61
N PHE A 95 -5.76 5.89 4.82
CA PHE A 95 -6.59 5.11 5.75
C PHE A 95 -7.91 5.84 6.09
N ILE A 96 -7.89 7.17 6.13
CA ILE A 96 -9.06 8.01 6.45
C ILE A 96 -9.93 8.22 5.20
N ASN A 97 -9.31 8.60 4.08
CA ASN A 97 -10.01 9.10 2.89
C ASN A 97 -10.38 7.99 1.89
N GLU A 98 -9.58 6.94 1.79
CA GLU A 98 -9.80 5.81 0.86
C GLU A 98 -9.72 4.44 1.56
N PRO A 99 -10.52 4.20 2.62
CA PRO A 99 -10.38 3.03 3.49
C PRO A 99 -10.55 1.69 2.75
N GLN A 100 -11.44 1.63 1.76
CA GLN A 100 -11.67 0.42 0.97
C GLN A 100 -10.50 0.08 0.05
N VAL A 101 -9.80 1.10 -0.45
CA VAL A 101 -8.60 0.94 -1.29
C VAL A 101 -7.45 0.40 -0.45
N ILE A 102 -7.25 0.96 0.73
CA ILE A 102 -6.22 0.51 1.68
C ILE A 102 -6.50 -0.90 2.16
N ASP A 103 -7.75 -1.23 2.50
CA ASP A 103 -8.12 -2.57 2.91
C ASP A 103 -7.85 -3.60 1.83
N PHE A 104 -8.20 -3.26 0.59
CA PHE A 104 -7.87 -4.09 -0.55
C PHE A 104 -6.35 -4.24 -0.68
N LEU A 105 -5.59 -3.14 -0.75
CA LEU A 105 -4.16 -3.14 -1.05
C LEU A 105 -3.33 -3.93 -0.02
N PHE A 106 -3.68 -3.88 1.26
CA PHE A 106 -2.91 -4.53 2.33
C PHE A 106 -3.45 -5.88 2.76
N PHE A 107 -4.75 -6.15 2.65
CA PHE A 107 -5.36 -7.33 3.26
C PHE A 107 -6.02 -8.30 2.29
N ASN A 108 -6.02 -8.04 0.97
CA ASN A 108 -6.53 -9.01 0.02
C ASN A 108 -5.63 -10.28 -0.05
N PRO A 109 -6.18 -11.51 -0.13
CA PRO A 109 -5.37 -12.73 -0.13
C PRO A 109 -4.41 -12.84 -1.32
N SER A 110 -4.75 -12.24 -2.46
CA SER A 110 -4.00 -12.37 -3.72
C SER A 110 -2.63 -11.68 -3.68
N VAL A 111 -2.36 -10.82 -2.69
CA VAL A 111 -1.05 -10.17 -2.49
C VAL A 111 -0.19 -10.80 -1.39
N ARG A 112 -0.67 -11.85 -0.71
CA ARG A 112 0.04 -12.47 0.43
C ARG A 112 1.45 -12.96 0.09
N THR A 113 1.70 -13.38 -1.14
CA THR A 113 3.02 -13.85 -1.61
C THR A 113 3.95 -12.70 -2.05
N SER A 114 3.45 -11.47 -2.10
CA SER A 114 4.18 -10.29 -2.58
C SER A 114 4.79 -9.43 -1.46
N TYR A 115 4.17 -9.46 -0.28
CA TYR A 115 4.63 -8.74 0.91
C TYR A 115 5.81 -9.35 1.70
N PRO A 116 6.19 -10.64 1.59
CA PRO A 116 7.34 -11.15 2.35
C PRO A 116 8.60 -10.33 2.08
N ALA A 117 9.36 -10.03 3.13
CA ALA A 117 10.58 -9.20 3.06
C ALA A 117 11.58 -9.71 2.01
N ALA A 118 11.62 -11.03 1.80
CA ALA A 118 12.47 -11.75 0.84
C ALA A 118 11.84 -11.99 -0.55
N SER A 119 10.64 -11.45 -0.83
CA SER A 119 9.98 -11.70 -2.11
C SER A 119 10.65 -10.92 -3.25
N PRO A 120 11.12 -11.59 -4.32
CA PRO A 120 11.67 -10.93 -5.51
C PRO A 120 10.63 -10.11 -6.28
N THR A 121 9.35 -10.17 -5.87
CA THR A 121 8.25 -9.39 -6.47
C THR A 121 8.01 -8.03 -5.81
N SER A 122 8.78 -7.66 -4.78
CA SER A 122 8.64 -6.35 -4.13
C SER A 122 8.88 -5.17 -5.07
N ASP A 123 9.62 -5.36 -6.17
CA ASP A 123 9.84 -4.35 -7.21
C ASP A 123 8.56 -3.92 -7.93
N LYS A 124 7.53 -4.77 -7.98
CA LYS A 124 6.23 -4.43 -8.58
C LYS A 124 5.37 -3.57 -7.66
N PHE A 125 5.64 -3.60 -6.35
CA PHE A 125 4.91 -2.80 -5.37
C PHE A 125 5.73 -1.56 -5.03
N GLN A 126 5.72 -0.56 -5.93
CA GLN A 126 6.57 0.63 -5.81
C GLN A 126 6.41 1.37 -4.49
N PHE A 127 5.20 1.42 -3.91
CA PHE A 127 5.01 2.06 -2.61
C PHE A 127 5.72 1.30 -1.47
N LEU A 128 5.68 -0.04 -1.49
CA LEU A 128 6.41 -0.87 -0.53
C LEU A 128 7.93 -0.70 -0.73
N LYS A 129 8.39 -0.66 -1.98
CA LYS A 129 9.79 -0.40 -2.31
C LYS A 129 10.25 0.97 -1.78
N LEU A 130 9.48 2.03 -2.03
CA LEU A 130 9.75 3.37 -1.48
C LEU A 130 9.86 3.34 0.05
N THR A 131 8.93 2.66 0.71
CA THR A 131 8.95 2.53 2.18
C THR A 131 10.23 1.87 2.66
N LYS A 132 10.63 0.74 2.05
CA LYS A 132 11.90 0.07 2.39
C LYS A 132 13.11 0.96 2.12
N THR A 133 13.11 1.71 1.02
CA THR A 133 14.18 2.67 0.69
C THR A 133 14.31 3.78 1.74
N VAL A 134 13.18 4.35 2.19
CA VAL A 134 13.17 5.38 3.23
C VAL A 134 13.67 4.82 4.55
N VAL A 135 13.19 3.64 4.97
CA VAL A 135 13.67 2.99 6.20
C VAL A 135 15.17 2.69 6.14
N ALA A 136 15.66 2.18 5.01
CA ALA A 136 17.09 1.94 4.80
C ALA A 136 17.95 3.22 4.80
N ALA A 137 17.40 4.35 4.37
CA ALA A 137 18.08 5.64 4.45
C ALA A 137 18.17 6.12 5.90
N VAL A 138 17.05 6.03 6.64
CA VAL A 138 16.99 6.42 8.05
C VAL A 138 17.93 5.60 8.93
N THR A 139 18.02 4.28 8.72
CA THR A 139 18.96 3.45 9.49
C THR A 139 20.41 3.84 9.29
N ARG A 140 20.78 4.29 8.08
CA ARG A 140 22.15 4.71 7.76
C ARG A 140 22.50 6.07 8.32
N THR A 141 21.55 7.01 8.40
CA THR A 141 21.82 8.37 8.90
C THR A 141 21.78 8.47 10.42
N GLU A 142 20.87 7.75 11.07
CA GLU A 142 20.65 7.90 12.52
C GLU A 142 21.56 7.03 13.39
N HIS A 143 22.46 6.22 12.80
CA HIS A 143 23.32 5.27 13.52
C HIS A 143 22.56 4.44 14.57
N THR A 144 21.32 4.07 14.25
CA THR A 144 20.44 3.32 15.15
C THR A 144 21.03 1.95 15.47
N THR A 145 20.80 1.47 16.69
CA THR A 145 21.15 0.10 17.12
C THR A 145 20.15 -0.94 16.60
N VAL A 146 19.02 -0.51 16.05
CA VAL A 146 17.97 -1.37 15.51
C VAL A 146 18.30 -1.77 14.07
N SER A 147 18.22 -3.07 13.75
CA SER A 147 18.43 -3.51 12.36
C SER A 147 17.35 -3.00 11.42
N GLU A 148 17.70 -2.75 10.14
CA GLU A 148 16.76 -2.29 9.09
C GLU A 148 15.49 -3.15 9.02
N HIS A 149 15.64 -4.47 9.11
CA HIS A 149 14.51 -5.39 9.08
C HIS A 149 13.58 -5.21 10.29
N VAL A 150 14.13 -5.08 11.51
CA VAL A 150 13.34 -4.87 12.72
C VAL A 150 12.65 -3.50 12.68
N LEU A 151 13.39 -2.46 12.29
CA LEU A 151 12.85 -1.11 12.19
C LEU A 151 11.73 -1.02 11.16
N PHE A 152 11.89 -1.68 10.01
CA PHE A 152 10.83 -1.79 9.01
C PHE A 152 9.56 -2.42 9.61
N ILE A 153 9.69 -3.55 10.31
CA ILE A 153 8.54 -4.22 10.95
C ILE A 153 7.87 -3.31 11.97
N GLN A 154 8.63 -2.63 12.82
CA GLN A 154 8.10 -1.74 13.84
C GLN A 154 7.32 -0.56 13.23
N ILE A 155 7.93 0.14 12.28
CA ILE A 155 7.32 1.27 11.57
C ILE A 155 6.07 0.82 10.82
N TRP A 156 6.18 -0.27 10.06
CA TRP A 156 5.09 -0.78 9.23
C TRP A 156 3.90 -1.22 10.10
N SER A 157 4.17 -1.90 11.21
CA SER A 157 3.14 -2.32 12.16
C SER A 157 2.48 -1.13 12.86
N PHE A 158 3.26 -0.13 13.28
CA PHE A 158 2.74 1.07 13.90
C PHE A 158 1.83 1.86 12.96
N ILE A 159 2.31 2.18 11.75
CA ILE A 159 1.53 3.00 10.80
C ILE A 159 0.25 2.28 10.38
N GLN A 160 0.32 0.97 10.09
CA GLN A 160 -0.88 0.21 9.72
C GLN A 160 -1.85 0.05 10.91
N GLY A 161 -1.34 -0.24 12.11
CA GLY A 161 -2.16 -0.35 13.31
C GLY A 161 -2.86 0.97 13.63
N TYR A 162 -2.13 2.08 13.61
CA TYR A 162 -2.69 3.41 13.82
C TYR A 162 -3.70 3.78 12.71
N GLY A 163 -3.37 3.49 11.46
CA GLY A 163 -4.27 3.65 10.32
C GLY A 163 -5.59 2.89 10.47
N ILE A 164 -5.56 1.65 10.98
CA ILE A 164 -6.76 0.88 11.28
C ILE A 164 -7.61 1.57 12.36
N LEU A 165 -7.00 2.09 13.43
CA LEU A 165 -7.71 2.83 14.47
C LEU A 165 -8.38 4.11 13.91
N LEU A 166 -7.67 4.85 13.06
CA LEU A 166 -8.17 6.06 12.39
C LEU A 166 -9.34 5.75 11.46
N LYS A 167 -9.17 4.75 10.58
CA LYS A 167 -10.20 4.27 9.67
C LYS A 167 -11.50 3.92 10.41
N ASN A 168 -11.37 3.25 11.55
CA ASN A 168 -12.50 2.82 12.38
C ASN A 168 -13.02 3.93 13.33
N LYS A 169 -12.47 5.15 13.24
CA LYS A 169 -12.85 6.31 14.06
C LYS A 169 -12.70 6.07 15.57
N ILE A 170 -11.79 5.19 15.97
CA ILE A 170 -11.46 4.95 17.38
C ILE A 170 -10.62 6.10 17.94
N VAL A 171 -9.81 6.71 17.08
CA VAL A 171 -8.93 7.85 17.40
C VAL A 171 -8.95 8.88 16.27
N THR A 172 -8.43 10.07 16.53
CA THR A 172 -8.22 11.14 15.52
C THR A 172 -6.77 11.22 15.11
N LYS A 173 -6.50 11.68 13.87
CA LYS A 173 -5.14 11.83 13.36
C LYS A 173 -4.42 12.91 14.16
N ASP A 174 -3.29 12.52 14.73
CA ASP A 174 -2.36 13.36 15.50
C ASP A 174 -0.96 13.21 14.89
N TYR A 175 -0.48 14.31 14.29
CA TYR A 175 0.85 14.40 13.68
C TYR A 175 1.97 14.31 14.73
N HIS A 176 1.76 14.89 15.91
CA HIS A 176 2.77 14.88 16.96
C HIS A 176 2.95 13.48 17.55
N LEU A 177 1.86 12.73 17.70
CA LEU A 177 1.93 11.31 18.09
C LEU A 177 2.73 10.49 17.06
N LEU A 178 2.47 10.68 15.76
CA LEU A 178 3.21 10.02 14.68
C LEU A 178 4.71 10.34 14.78
N GLU A 179 5.05 11.62 14.88
CA GLU A 179 6.42 12.09 14.98
C GLU A 179 7.16 11.54 16.20
N GLN A 180 6.57 11.69 17.39
CA GLN A 180 7.18 11.21 18.62
C GLN A 180 7.38 9.69 18.61
N THR A 181 6.40 8.95 18.10
CA THR A 181 6.46 7.48 18.08
C THR A 181 7.53 7.00 17.11
N LEU A 182 7.58 7.57 15.89
CA LEU A 182 8.63 7.23 14.93
C LEU A 182 10.02 7.56 15.50
N ASN A 183 10.21 8.74 16.07
CA ASN A 183 11.48 9.11 16.72
C ASN A 183 11.89 8.17 17.87
N LYS A 184 10.92 7.67 18.65
CA LYS A 184 11.20 6.65 19.70
C LYS A 184 11.62 5.31 19.10
N LEU A 185 10.98 4.86 18.02
CA LEU A 185 11.36 3.62 17.34
C LEU A 185 12.79 3.69 16.78
N LEU A 186 13.21 4.86 16.29
CA LEU A 186 14.57 5.09 15.78
C LEU A 186 15.66 4.97 16.85
N LYS A 187 15.38 5.45 18.07
CA LYS A 187 16.33 5.39 19.19
C LYS A 187 16.51 3.99 19.76
N GLY A 188 15.66 3.04 19.35
CA GLY A 188 15.58 1.71 19.95
C GLY A 188 14.88 1.75 21.31
N GLY A 189 14.12 0.71 21.60
CA GLY A 189 13.64 0.49 22.96
C GLY A 189 14.81 0.00 23.80
N SER A 190 15.29 0.82 24.74
CA SER A 190 15.88 0.25 25.96
C SER A 190 14.75 -0.52 26.64
N TYR A 191 14.70 -1.83 26.42
CA TYR A 191 13.95 -2.70 27.31
C TYR A 191 14.75 -2.74 28.62
N GLU A 192 14.51 -1.74 29.48
CA GLU A 192 14.81 -1.87 30.91
C GLU A 192 13.82 -2.87 31.55
#